data_AF-A0A8D0LC56-F1
#
_entry.id   AF-A0A8D0LC56-F1
#
_cell.length_a   1.000
_cell.length_b   1.000
_cell.length_c   1.000
_cell.angle_alpha   90.00
_cell.angle_beta   90.00
_cell.angle_gamma   90.00
#
_symmetry.space_group_name_H-M   'P 1'
#
loop_
_entity.id
_entity.type
_entity.pdbx_description
1 polymer ?
#
loop_
_entity_poly.entity_id
_entity_poly.type
_entity_poly.pdbx_seq_one_letter_code
_entity_poly.pdbx_strand_id
1 'polypeptide(L)' 'MNGSVVRRTQEALGRVIRKPPLTERLLSKPPFRYLHDVIAEVRVRPSWG' A
#
# COMPACT_ATOMS: atom_id res chain seq x y z
N MET A 1 11.95 3.98 9.81
CA MET A 1 11.27 2.74 9.38
C MET A 1 12.33 1.82 8.79
N ASN A 2 12.30 0.51 9.02
CA ASN A 2 13.29 -0.40 8.43
C ASN A 2 13.03 -0.50 6.92
N GLY A 3 14.00 -0.15 6.07
CA GLY A 3 13.86 -0.13 4.60
C GLY A 3 13.45 -1.49 4.00
N SER A 4 13.79 -2.61 4.68
CA SER A 4 13.34 -3.95 4.28
C SER A 4 11.81 -4.13 4.36
N VAL A 5 11.16 -3.48 5.33
CA VAL A 5 9.70 -3.52 5.52
C VAL A 5 9.01 -2.68 4.44
N VAL A 6 9.55 -1.50 4.15
CA VAL A 6 9.03 -0.62 3.08
C VAL A 6 9.04 -1.35 1.73
N ARG A 7 10.15 -2.01 1.40
CA ARG A 7 10.29 -2.74 0.14
C ARG A 7 9.33 -3.93 0.05
N ARG A 8 9.21 -4.71 1.14
CA ARG A 8 8.21 -5.81 1.20
C ARG A 8 6.79 -5.31 0.98
N THR A 9 6.43 -4.18 1.59
CA THR A 9 5.09 -3.59 1.42
C THR A 9 4.86 -3.13 -0.03
N GLN A 10 5.87 -2.53 -0.68
CA GLN A 10 5.80 -2.14 -2.09
C GLN A 10 5.63 -3.35 -3.02
N GLU A 11 6.41 -4.41 -2.81
CA GLU A 11 6.35 -5.63 -3.61
C GLU A 11 5.00 -6.37 -3.44
N ALA A 12 4.47 -6.43 -2.22
CA ALA A 12 3.20 -7.09 -1.92
C ALA A 12 2.01 -6.31 -2.47
N LEU A 13 1.90 -5.02 -2.14
CA LEU A 13 0.75 -4.21 -2.52
C LEU A 13 0.82 -3.72 -3.97
N GLY A 14 2.02 -3.49 -4.52
CA GLY A 14 2.18 -3.02 -5.91
C GLY A 14 1.70 -4.02 -6.97
N ARG A 15 1.54 -5.30 -6.60
CA ARG A 15 0.90 -6.32 -7.44
C ARG A 15 -0.62 -6.23 -7.42
N VAL A 16 -1.20 -5.74 -6.33
CA VAL A 16 -2.64 -5.74 -6.08
C VAL A 16 -3.25 -4.40 -6.45
N ILE A 17 -2.58 -3.29 -6.11
CA ILE A 17 -3.08 -1.93 -6.26
C ILE A 17 -2.10 -1.07 -7.07
N ARG A 18 -2.64 -0.17 -7.91
CA ARG A 18 -1.83 0.81 -8.67
C ARG A 18 -1.80 2.21 -8.04
N LYS A 19 -2.73 2.48 -7.12
CA LYS A 19 -2.91 3.77 -6.44
C LYS A 19 -3.50 3.53 -5.04
N PRO A 20 -3.18 4.36 -4.04
CA PRO A 20 -2.24 5.49 -4.05
C PRO A 20 -0.76 5.05 -4.11
N PRO A 21 0.21 5.96 -4.40
CA PRO A 21 1.62 5.59 -4.56
C PRO A 21 2.24 5.07 -3.26
N LEU A 22 3.00 3.98 -3.36
CA LEU A 22 3.62 3.29 -2.22
C LEU A 22 5.04 3.85 -1.95
N THR A 23 5.16 5.16 -1.74
CA THR A 23 6.48 5.79 -1.49
C THR A 23 6.97 5.55 -0.07
N GLU A 24 8.29 5.56 0.15
CA GLU A 24 8.87 5.39 1.49
C GLU A 24 8.36 6.43 2.49
N ARG A 25 8.16 7.68 2.06
CA ARG A 25 7.63 8.75 2.91
C ARG A 25 6.20 8.45 3.39
N LEU A 26 5.33 7.99 2.49
CA LEU A 26 3.95 7.64 2.81
C LEU A 26 3.87 6.37 3.65
N LEU A 27 4.70 5.37 3.36
CA LEU A 27 4.76 4.12 4.12
C LEU A 27 5.41 4.30 5.50
N SER A 28 6.33 5.25 5.67
CA SER A 28 7.02 5.50 6.95
C SER A 28 6.18 6.31 7.95
N LYS A 29 5.34 7.24 7.48
CA LYS A 29 4.44 8.02 8.33
C LYS A 29 3.11 8.27 7.60
N PRO A 30 2.28 7.23 7.45
CA PRO A 30 1.06 7.32 6.67
C PRO A 30 0.02 8.19 7.37
N PRO A 31 -0.55 9.21 6.70
CA PRO A 31 -1.75 9.88 7.21
C PRO A 31 -2.95 8.92 7.16
N PHE A 32 -3.93 9.10 8.03
CA PHE A 32 -5.09 8.20 8.15
C PHE A 32 -5.82 8.00 6.80
N ARG A 33 -6.02 9.07 6.05
CA ARG A 33 -6.65 9.01 4.72
C ARG A 33 -5.90 8.11 3.73
N TYR A 34 -4.57 8.12 3.77
CA TYR A 34 -3.77 7.25 2.91
C TYR A 34 -4.00 5.77 3.23
N LEU A 35 -4.07 5.41 4.53
CA LEU A 35 -4.38 4.04 4.93
C LEU A 35 -5.78 3.62 4.47
N HIS A 36 -6.76 4.50 4.64
CA HIS A 36 -8.12 4.26 4.17
C HIS A 36 -8.15 3.98 2.65
N ASP A 37 -7.48 4.82 1.86
CA ASP A 37 -7.46 4.68 0.40
C ASP A 37 -6.76 3.39 -0.05
N VAL A 38 -5.66 2.99 0.61
CA VAL A 38 -4.99 1.70 0.35
C VAL A 38 -5.91 0.52 0.65
N ILE A 39 -6.60 0.53 1.79
CA ILE A 39 -7.51 -0.55 2.20
C ILE A 39 -8.73 -0.62 1.26
N ALA A 40 -9.27 0.53 0.87
CA ALA A 40 -10.39 0.62 -0.06
C ALA A 40 -10.03 0.07 -1.45
N GLU A 41 -8.87 0.44 -2.00
CA GLU A 41 -8.43 -0.06 -3.32
C GLU A 41 -8.21 -1.57 -3.32
N VAL A 42 -7.67 -2.15 -2.22
CA VAL A 42 -7.53 -3.62 -2.08
C VAL A 42 -8.89 -4.31 -2.11
N ARG A 43 -9.94 -3.72 -1.50
CA ARG A 43 -11.30 -4.28 -1.55
C ARG A 43 -11.95 -4.19 -2.94
N VAL A 44 -11.64 -3.14 -3.69
CA VAL A 44 -12.22 -2.89 -5.03
C VAL A 44 -11.63 -3.81 -6.10
N ARG A 45 -10.44 -4.37 -5.88
CA ARG A 45 -9.78 -5.32 -6.80
C ARG A 45 -9.83 -6.74 -6.24
N PRO A 46 -10.94 -7.49 -6.44
CA PRO A 46 -10.99 -8.86 -6.00
C PRO A 46 -10.11 -9.72 -6.92
N SER A 47 -8.97 -10.19 -6.41
CA SER A 47 -8.21 -11.31 -7.00
C SER A 47 -8.38 -12.61 -6.21
N TRP A 48 -9.32 -12.65 -5.27
CA TRP A 48 -9.71 -13.86 -4.55
C TRP A 48 -10.97 -14.42 -5.20
N GLY A 49 -10.77 -15.24 -6.23
CA GLY A 49 -11.71 -16.27 -6.68
C GLY A 49 -11.20 -17.61 -6.19
#